data_AF-A0A970MT40-F1
#
_entry.id   AF-A0A970MT40-F1
#
_cell.length_a   1.000
_cell.length_b   1.000
_cell.length_c   1.000
_cell.angle_alpha   90.00
_cell.angle_beta   90.00
_cell.angle_gamma   90.00
#
_symmetry.space_group_name_H-M   'P 1'
#
loop_
_entity.id
_entity.type
_entity.pdbx_description
1 polymer ?
#
loop_
_entity_poly.entity_id
_entity_poly.type
_entity_poly.pdbx_seq_one_letter_code
_entity_poly.pdbx_strand_id
1 'polypeptide(L)'
;MKIQIHRGSNQIGGCVCEIESSGYKVFIDFGEQLPGAEKISLHPIEGLTCGDSSKSALFITHYHADHIGKIIEALDDLPIYLGKTALEIYQHYTKRLTYIKDRTESDKNKNLLQRTKTITTFEALQKIKVGGITVIPLLVDHSAFDAYMFIIEAEGKRILHTGDFRGHGFRGKALLKTLRAYA
;
A
#
# COMPACT_ATOMS: atom_id res chain seq x y z
N MET A 1 -4.22 2.83 -19.89
CA MET A 1 -3.67 3.01 -18.55
C MET A 1 -4.15 4.36 -18.09
N LYS A 2 -5.06 4.35 -17.13
CA LYS A 2 -5.60 5.53 -16.47
C LYS A 2 -5.05 5.55 -15.04
N ILE A 3 -4.69 6.73 -14.56
CA ILE A 3 -4.19 6.92 -13.19
C ILE A 3 -5.13 7.90 -12.51
N GLN A 4 -5.57 7.56 -11.30
CA GLN A 4 -6.43 8.39 -10.48
C GLN A 4 -5.88 8.45 -9.06
N ILE A 5 -5.57 9.66 -8.58
CA ILE A 5 -5.17 9.88 -7.20
C ILE A 5 -6.44 10.24 -6.43
N HIS A 6 -6.93 9.31 -5.62
CA HIS A 6 -8.13 9.54 -4.81
C HIS A 6 -7.81 10.43 -3.60
N ARG A 7 -6.60 10.30 -3.03
CA ARG A 7 -6.10 11.17 -1.95
C ARG A 7 -4.57 11.09 -1.84
N GLY A 8 -3.96 12.13 -1.28
CA GLY A 8 -2.52 12.24 -1.03
C GLY A 8 -1.77 13.21 -1.95
N SER A 9 -2.47 13.91 -2.86
CA SER A 9 -1.85 14.90 -3.76
C SER A 9 -1.64 16.28 -3.14
N ASN A 10 -2.51 16.69 -2.21
CA ASN A 10 -2.53 18.04 -1.61
C ASN A 10 -2.48 18.00 -0.07
N GLN A 11 -2.08 16.86 0.51
CA GLN A 11 -1.99 16.66 1.95
C GLN A 11 -0.91 15.62 2.28
N ILE A 12 -0.44 15.62 3.53
CA ILE A 12 0.42 14.55 4.05
C ILE A 12 -0.47 13.43 4.59
N GLY A 13 -0.20 12.21 4.12
CA GLY A 13 -0.85 10.99 4.57
C GLY A 13 -2.24 10.72 3.99
N GLY A 14 -2.73 9.51 4.21
CA GLY A 14 -3.99 9.03 3.68
C GLY A 14 -3.89 8.62 2.21
N CYS A 15 -2.72 8.24 1.72
CA CYS A 15 -2.44 7.98 0.31
C CYS A 15 -3.34 6.87 -0.25
N VAL A 16 -3.94 7.14 -1.42
CA VAL A 16 -4.72 6.19 -2.21
C VAL A 16 -4.57 6.52 -3.70
N CYS A 17 -3.87 5.67 -4.45
CA CYS A 17 -3.71 5.80 -5.89
C CYS A 17 -4.31 4.59 -6.61
N GLU A 18 -5.01 4.82 -7.72
CA GLU A 18 -5.57 3.78 -8.59
C GLU A 18 -4.90 3.83 -9.97
N ILE A 19 -4.55 2.66 -10.48
CA ILE A 19 -4.05 2.45 -11.83
C ILE A 19 -4.96 1.43 -12.51
N GLU A 20 -5.61 1.83 -13.60
CA GLU A 20 -6.58 1.02 -14.33
C GLU A 20 -6.08 0.70 -15.75
N SER A 21 -6.23 -0.55 -16.18
CA SER A 21 -5.98 -0.99 -17.55
C SER A 21 -6.93 -2.13 -17.93
N SER A 22 -7.68 -1.96 -19.03
CA SER A 22 -8.62 -2.96 -19.56
C SER A 22 -9.59 -3.56 -18.50
N GLY A 23 -10.07 -2.72 -17.59
CA GLY A 23 -10.98 -3.11 -16.50
C GLY A 23 -10.33 -3.81 -15.30
N TYR A 24 -9.01 -4.00 -15.32
CA TYR A 24 -8.24 -4.40 -14.13
C TYR A 24 -7.73 -3.18 -13.38
N LYS A 25 -7.72 -3.25 -12.06
CA LYS A 25 -7.33 -2.16 -11.17
C LYS A 25 -6.22 -2.59 -10.21
N VAL A 26 -5.19 -1.76 -10.11
CA VAL A 26 -4.18 -1.84 -9.07
C VAL A 26 -4.31 -0.60 -8.20
N PHE A 27 -4.50 -0.81 -6.91
CA PHE A 27 -4.48 0.24 -5.91
C PHE A 27 -3.12 0.26 -5.22
N ILE A 28 -2.54 1.44 -5.03
CA ILE A 28 -1.33 1.64 -4.26
C ILE A 28 -1.68 2.44 -3.01
N ASP A 29 -1.41 1.82 -1.87
CA ASP A 29 -1.74 2.28 -0.53
C ASP A 29 -3.24 2.49 -0.26
N PHE A 30 -3.62 2.32 1.00
CA PHE A 30 -4.94 2.66 1.51
C PHE A 30 -4.84 3.22 2.93
N GLY A 31 -4.42 4.48 2.99
CA GLY A 31 -3.98 5.15 4.21
C GLY A 31 -5.06 5.80 5.07
N GLU A 32 -4.82 5.89 6.37
CA GLU A 32 -5.56 6.76 7.29
C GLU A 32 -5.05 8.21 7.20
N GLN A 33 -5.92 9.20 7.43
CA GLN A 33 -5.48 10.59 7.45
C GLN A 33 -4.78 10.91 8.76
N LEU A 34 -3.73 11.72 8.71
CA LEU A 34 -2.99 12.12 9.90
C LEU A 34 -3.84 13.03 10.82
N PRO A 35 -3.59 13.03 12.13
CA PRO A 35 -4.19 13.98 13.05
C PRO A 35 -3.99 15.43 12.59
N GLY A 36 -5.06 16.23 12.63
CA GLY A 36 -5.03 17.63 12.20
C GLY A 36 -5.28 17.85 10.71
N ALA A 37 -5.32 16.80 9.89
CA ALA A 37 -5.81 16.91 8.52
C ALA A 37 -7.33 17.17 8.50
N GLU A 38 -7.78 17.91 7.49
CA GLU A 38 -9.22 18.04 7.23
C GLU A 38 -9.83 16.66 6.94
N LYS A 39 -10.89 16.30 7.66
CA LYS A 39 -11.50 14.97 7.55
C LYS A 39 -12.36 14.89 6.29
N ILE A 40 -11.71 14.68 5.15
CA ILE A 40 -12.40 14.44 3.88
C ILE A 40 -12.64 12.94 3.73
N SER A 41 -13.91 12.54 3.74
CA SER A 41 -14.30 11.15 3.45
C SER A 41 -14.05 10.82 1.99
N LEU A 42 -13.48 9.65 1.74
CA LEU A 42 -13.43 9.09 0.39
C LEU A 42 -14.83 8.64 0.00
N HIS A 43 -15.26 9.00 -1.21
CA HIS A 43 -16.40 8.31 -1.83
C HIS A 43 -16.07 6.83 -2.00
N PRO A 44 -17.06 5.93 -2.00
CA PRO A 44 -16.83 4.51 -2.30
C PRO A 44 -16.04 4.33 -3.60
N ILE A 45 -14.99 3.52 -3.56
CA ILE A 45 -14.11 3.25 -4.69
C ILE A 45 -14.39 1.83 -5.19
N GLU A 46 -14.92 1.74 -6.42
CA GLU A 46 -15.26 0.48 -7.07
C GLU A 46 -14.05 -0.44 -7.19
N GLY A 47 -14.17 -1.65 -6.65
CA GLY A 47 -13.11 -2.66 -6.61
C GLY A 47 -12.13 -2.51 -5.44
N LEU A 48 -12.26 -1.48 -4.61
CA LEU A 48 -11.48 -1.30 -3.37
C LEU A 48 -12.37 -1.39 -2.13
N THR A 49 -13.40 -0.54 -2.04
CA THR A 49 -14.29 -0.46 -0.87
C THR A 49 -15.74 -0.86 -1.17
N CYS A 50 -16.11 -1.01 -2.44
CA CYS A 50 -17.44 -1.43 -2.86
C CYS A 50 -17.39 -2.17 -4.20
N GLY A 51 -18.48 -2.88 -4.54
CA GLY A 51 -18.65 -3.53 -5.83
C GLY A 51 -17.83 -4.81 -5.98
N ASP A 52 -17.28 -5.04 -7.17
CA ASP A 52 -16.57 -6.28 -7.51
C ASP A 52 -15.03 -6.11 -7.46
N SER A 53 -14.36 -6.91 -6.63
CA SER A 53 -12.90 -6.92 -6.48
C SER A 53 -12.20 -7.97 -7.37
N SER A 54 -12.93 -8.76 -8.16
CA SER A 54 -12.39 -9.89 -8.94
C SER A 54 -11.29 -9.51 -9.94
N LYS A 55 -11.22 -8.23 -10.32
CA LYS A 55 -10.21 -7.65 -11.22
C LYS A 55 -9.31 -6.61 -10.54
N SER A 56 -9.29 -6.62 -9.22
CA SER A 56 -8.62 -5.62 -8.40
C SER A 56 -7.56 -6.25 -7.51
N ALA A 57 -6.54 -5.47 -7.16
CA ALA A 57 -5.59 -5.81 -6.11
C ALA A 57 -5.03 -4.55 -5.44
N LEU A 58 -4.70 -4.64 -4.16
CA LEU A 58 -4.12 -3.57 -3.36
C LEU A 58 -2.66 -3.90 -3.02
N PHE A 59 -1.75 -2.97 -3.31
CA PHE A 59 -0.34 -3.07 -2.97
C PHE A 59 0.00 -1.97 -1.96
N ILE A 60 0.61 -2.35 -0.86
CA ILE A 60 1.02 -1.43 0.19
C ILE A 60 2.52 -1.21 0.09
N THR A 61 2.93 0.04 0.00
CA THR A 61 4.34 0.44 -0.12
C THR A 61 5.11 0.18 1.17
N HIS A 62 4.50 0.49 2.32
CA HIS A 62 5.05 0.28 3.65
C HIS A 62 3.98 0.38 4.76
N TYR A 63 4.35 0.04 6.00
CA TYR A 63 3.41 -0.19 7.10
C TYR A 63 3.02 1.05 7.94
N HIS A 64 3.37 2.27 7.53
CA HIS A 64 2.87 3.44 8.26
C HIS A 64 1.36 3.58 8.12
N ALA A 65 0.68 4.06 9.16
CA ALA A 65 -0.77 4.12 9.24
C ALA A 65 -1.40 4.97 8.12
N ASP A 66 -0.68 5.96 7.64
CA ASP A 66 -1.12 6.81 6.54
C ASP A 66 -0.93 6.21 5.14
N HIS A 67 -0.47 4.95 5.07
CA HIS A 67 -0.40 4.12 3.87
C HIS A 67 -1.21 2.81 4.00
N ILE A 68 -1.32 2.23 5.21
CA ILE A 68 -2.02 0.95 5.43
C ILE A 68 -3.27 1.06 6.33
N GLY A 69 -3.47 2.19 7.00
CA GLY A 69 -4.38 2.28 8.16
C GLY A 69 -5.86 2.02 7.87
N LYS A 70 -6.29 2.05 6.60
CA LYS A 70 -7.68 1.78 6.20
C LYS A 70 -7.92 0.37 5.63
N ILE A 71 -6.96 -0.56 5.69
CA ILE A 71 -7.11 -1.91 5.09
C ILE A 71 -8.33 -2.73 5.56
N ILE A 72 -8.93 -2.40 6.71
CA ILE A 72 -10.17 -3.02 7.21
C ILE A 72 -11.42 -2.53 6.46
N GLU A 73 -11.35 -1.42 5.75
CA GLU A 73 -12.43 -0.87 4.94
C GLU A 73 -12.39 -1.38 3.48
N ALA A 74 -11.33 -2.11 3.11
CA ALA A 74 -11.24 -2.74 1.79
C ALA A 74 -12.08 -4.02 1.74
N LEU A 75 -12.61 -4.35 0.56
CA LEU A 75 -13.41 -5.57 0.32
C LEU A 75 -12.68 -6.82 0.80
N ASP A 76 -13.40 -7.72 1.48
CA ASP A 76 -12.81 -8.89 2.16
C ASP A 76 -12.03 -9.81 1.23
N ASP A 77 -12.50 -9.97 -0.01
CA ASP A 77 -11.92 -10.82 -1.04
C ASP A 77 -10.82 -10.14 -1.89
N LEU A 78 -10.60 -8.84 -1.72
CA LEU A 78 -9.55 -8.10 -2.41
C LEU A 78 -8.17 -8.66 -2.06
N PRO A 79 -7.35 -9.10 -3.04
CA PRO A 79 -5.96 -9.46 -2.80
C PRO A 79 -5.17 -8.26 -2.31
N ILE A 80 -4.47 -8.41 -1.18
CA ILE A 80 -3.60 -7.39 -0.59
C ILE A 80 -2.16 -7.90 -0.57
N TYR A 81 -1.24 -7.04 -0.98
CA TYR A 81 0.19 -7.31 -1.14
C TYR A 81 1.03 -6.37 -0.27
N LEU A 82 1.97 -6.92 0.51
CA LEU A 82 2.90 -6.15 1.35
C LEU A 82 4.27 -6.85 1.42
N GLY A 83 5.35 -6.10 1.69
CA GLY A 83 6.66 -6.67 2.00
C GLY A 83 6.60 -7.64 3.19
N LYS A 84 7.36 -8.74 3.11
CA LYS A 84 7.33 -9.80 4.13
C LYS A 84 7.64 -9.29 5.53
N THR A 85 8.72 -8.52 5.68
CA THR A 85 9.14 -8.04 7.00
C THR A 85 8.26 -6.89 7.46
N ALA A 86 7.76 -6.07 6.52
CA ALA A 86 6.76 -5.04 6.82
C ALA A 86 5.49 -5.66 7.43
N LEU A 87 5.01 -6.77 6.89
CA LEU A 87 3.87 -7.51 7.42
C LEU A 87 4.13 -8.03 8.83
N GLU A 88 5.29 -8.66 9.07
CA GLU A 88 5.68 -9.17 10.39
C GLU A 88 5.72 -8.04 11.44
N ILE A 89 6.36 -6.91 11.13
CA ILE A 89 6.41 -5.73 12.01
C ILE A 89 4.99 -5.23 12.30
N TYR A 90 4.16 -5.09 11.27
CA TYR A 90 2.79 -4.60 11.41
C TYR A 90 1.92 -5.54 12.25
N GLN A 91 2.07 -6.85 12.10
CA GLN A 91 1.41 -7.86 12.93
C GLN A 91 1.83 -7.75 14.40
N HIS A 92 3.11 -7.56 14.68
CA HIS A 92 3.57 -7.36 16.06
C HIS A 92 3.02 -6.08 16.67
N TYR A 93 3.06 -4.97 15.93
CA TYR A 93 2.51 -3.70 16.34
C TYR A 93 1.00 -3.79 16.64
N THR A 94 0.20 -4.26 15.69
CA THR A 94 -1.25 -4.42 15.84
C THR A 94 -1.61 -5.39 16.97
N LYS A 95 -0.90 -6.53 17.08
CA LYS A 95 -1.07 -7.48 18.19
C LYS A 95 -0.84 -6.81 19.54
N ARG A 96 0.23 -6.01 19.69
CA ARG A 96 0.51 -5.29 20.94
C ARG A 96 -0.63 -4.33 21.31
N LEU A 97 -1.21 -3.69 20.31
CA LEU A 97 -2.31 -2.74 20.49
C LEU A 97 -3.64 -3.41 20.85
N THR A 98 -3.82 -4.71 20.61
CA THR A 98 -5.02 -5.43 21.09
C THR A 98 -5.13 -5.53 22.63
N TYR A 99 -4.06 -5.17 23.37
CA TYR A 99 -3.99 -5.22 24.83
C TYR A 99 -4.03 -3.85 25.52
N ILE A 100 -4.29 -2.76 24.80
CA ILE A 100 -4.38 -1.43 25.41
C ILE A 100 -5.74 -1.21 26.11
N LYS A 101 -5.79 -0.23 27.02
CA LYS A 101 -7.00 0.06 27.81
C LYS A 101 -8.12 0.69 26.98
N ASP A 102 -7.78 1.46 25.96
CA ASP A 102 -8.75 2.02 25.03
C ASP A 102 -9.40 0.89 24.23
N ARG A 103 -10.67 0.61 24.53
CA ARG A 103 -11.40 -0.51 23.92
C ARG A 103 -11.64 -0.29 22.43
N THR A 104 -11.90 0.94 22.00
CA THR A 104 -12.15 1.27 20.59
C THR A 104 -10.89 1.00 19.78
N GLU A 105 -9.75 1.49 20.23
CA GLU A 105 -8.47 1.24 19.55
C GLU A 105 -8.04 -0.23 19.65
N SER A 106 -8.29 -0.89 20.79
CA SER A 106 -8.05 -2.33 20.94
C SER A 106 -8.85 -3.14 19.90
N ASP A 107 -10.16 -2.86 19.76
CA ASP A 107 -11.03 -3.61 18.86
C ASP A 107 -10.72 -3.32 17.39
N LYS A 108 -10.40 -2.07 17.03
CA LYS A 108 -9.82 -1.72 15.71
C LYS A 108 -8.59 -2.58 15.41
N ASN A 109 -7.68 -2.71 16.37
CA ASN A 109 -6.45 -3.49 16.19
C ASN A 109 -6.67 -5.01 16.16
N LYS A 110 -7.71 -5.53 16.82
CA LYS A 110 -8.11 -6.94 16.66
C LYS A 110 -8.57 -7.22 15.23
N ASN A 111 -9.37 -6.33 14.66
CA ASN A 111 -9.84 -6.44 13.27
C ASN A 111 -8.68 -6.31 12.28
N LEU A 112 -7.78 -5.34 12.50
CA LEU A 112 -6.55 -5.21 11.71
C LEU A 112 -5.71 -6.48 11.78
N LEU A 113 -5.50 -7.04 12.97
CA LEU A 113 -4.73 -8.27 13.14
C LEU A 113 -5.37 -9.45 12.38
N GLN A 114 -6.71 -9.59 12.37
CA GLN A 114 -7.35 -10.61 11.53
C GLN A 114 -7.14 -10.31 10.05
N ARG A 115 -7.31 -9.05 9.62
CA ARG A 115 -7.10 -8.64 8.23
C ARG A 115 -5.68 -8.93 7.74
N THR A 116 -4.66 -8.76 8.59
CA THR A 116 -3.28 -9.07 8.21
C THR A 116 -3.06 -10.52 7.79
N LYS A 117 -3.92 -11.46 8.22
CA LYS A 117 -3.81 -12.88 7.86
C LYS A 117 -4.19 -13.17 6.41
N THR A 118 -4.89 -12.25 5.75
CA THR A 118 -5.27 -12.38 4.34
C THR A 118 -4.24 -11.72 3.41
N ILE A 119 -3.22 -11.05 3.96
CA ILE A 119 -2.19 -10.36 3.18
C ILE A 119 -1.20 -11.37 2.60
N THR A 120 -0.97 -11.28 1.30
CA THR A 120 0.07 -12.03 0.59
C THR A 120 1.37 -11.23 0.58
N THR A 121 2.49 -11.88 0.86
CA THR A 121 3.79 -11.21 0.85
C THR A 121 4.43 -11.20 -0.53
N PHE A 122 5.23 -10.18 -0.82
CA PHE A 122 6.12 -10.16 -1.99
C PHE A 122 7.58 -9.89 -1.60
N GLU A 123 8.47 -10.11 -2.57
CA GLU A 123 9.88 -9.75 -2.49
C GLU A 123 10.27 -8.74 -3.58
N ALA A 124 11.42 -8.08 -3.39
CA ALA A 124 11.97 -7.15 -4.38
C ALA A 124 12.13 -7.84 -5.75
N LEU A 125 11.81 -7.10 -6.81
CA LEU A 125 11.86 -7.52 -8.23
C LEU A 125 10.89 -8.64 -8.62
N GLN A 126 10.07 -9.15 -7.70
CA GLN A 126 9.03 -10.11 -8.03
C GLN A 126 8.00 -9.47 -8.97
N LYS A 127 7.73 -10.12 -10.11
CA LYS A 127 6.69 -9.66 -11.05
C LYS A 127 5.34 -10.23 -10.63
N ILE A 128 4.41 -9.36 -10.23
CA ILE A 128 3.06 -9.74 -9.82
C ILE A 128 2.08 -9.25 -10.87
N LYS A 129 1.22 -10.14 -11.38
CA LYS A 129 0.27 -9.82 -12.45
C LYS A 129 -1.14 -9.67 -11.92
N VAL A 130 -1.82 -8.62 -12.35
CA VAL A 130 -3.25 -8.35 -12.11
C VAL A 130 -3.87 -8.09 -13.48
N GLY A 131 -4.39 -9.16 -14.10
CA GLY A 131 -4.76 -9.14 -15.51
C GLY A 131 -3.60 -8.73 -16.42
N GLY A 132 -3.79 -7.63 -17.16
CA GLY A 132 -2.76 -7.05 -18.04
C GLY A 132 -1.74 -6.13 -17.34
N ILE A 133 -1.91 -5.86 -16.04
CA ILE A 133 -1.02 -4.99 -15.26
C ILE A 133 0.06 -5.85 -14.60
N THR A 134 1.33 -5.45 -14.70
CA THR A 134 2.45 -6.04 -13.95
C THR A 134 2.97 -5.04 -12.93
N VAL A 135 3.03 -5.44 -11.67
CA VAL A 135 3.60 -4.66 -10.55
C VAL A 135 4.92 -5.30 -10.13
N ILE A 136 5.97 -4.48 -10.01
CA ILE A 136 7.33 -4.91 -9.65
C ILE A 136 7.83 -4.06 -8.47
N PRO A 137 7.96 -4.65 -7.28
CA PRO A 137 8.45 -3.94 -6.09
C PRO A 137 9.95 -3.62 -6.19
N LEU A 138 10.34 -2.38 -5.91
CA LEU A 138 11.72 -1.94 -5.76
C LEU A 138 11.99 -1.50 -4.32
N LEU A 139 12.83 -2.25 -3.62
CA LEU A 139 13.14 -1.99 -2.22
C LEU A 139 13.91 -0.66 -2.06
N VAL A 140 13.40 0.21 -1.20
CA VAL A 140 13.91 1.58 -0.99
C VAL A 140 14.38 1.79 0.45
N ASP A 141 15.00 2.94 0.72
CA ASP A 141 15.28 3.43 2.07
C ASP A 141 14.15 4.36 2.51
N HIS A 142 13.61 4.11 3.70
CA HIS A 142 12.61 4.94 4.37
C HIS A 142 12.77 4.77 5.90
N SER A 143 11.94 5.45 6.69
CA SER A 143 11.85 5.21 8.14
C SER A 143 11.06 3.93 8.48
N ALA A 144 10.21 3.44 7.59
CA ALA A 144 9.63 2.10 7.68
C ALA A 144 10.59 1.06 7.06
N PHE A 145 10.92 0.01 7.81
CA PHE A 145 11.72 -1.09 7.26
C PHE A 145 10.93 -1.83 6.18
N ASP A 146 11.61 -2.40 5.18
CA ASP A 146 10.97 -3.16 4.10
C ASP A 146 9.94 -2.31 3.31
N ALA A 147 10.31 -1.06 3.01
CA ALA A 147 9.53 -0.13 2.19
C ALA A 147 9.86 -0.26 0.69
N TYR A 148 8.87 -0.06 -0.17
CA TYR A 148 9.00 -0.29 -1.62
C TYR A 148 8.46 0.86 -2.47
N MET A 149 9.15 1.13 -3.58
CA MET A 149 8.54 1.72 -4.77
C MET A 149 7.90 0.61 -5.62
N PHE A 150 7.02 0.98 -6.56
CA PHE A 150 6.46 0.04 -7.52
C PHE A 150 6.66 0.52 -8.96
N ILE A 151 7.33 -0.29 -9.77
CA ILE A 151 7.21 -0.17 -11.22
C ILE A 151 5.88 -0.82 -11.62
N ILE A 152 5.08 -0.13 -12.41
CA ILE A 152 3.80 -0.62 -12.90
C ILE A 152 3.81 -0.55 -14.43
N GLU A 153 3.61 -1.70 -15.07
CA GLU A 153 3.67 -1.87 -16.52
C GLU A 153 2.31 -2.36 -17.04
N ALA A 154 1.74 -1.64 -18.01
CA ALA A 154 0.52 -2.03 -18.73
C ALA A 154 0.41 -1.28 -20.06
N GLU A 155 -0.20 -1.87 -21.07
CA GLU A 155 -0.42 -1.23 -22.39
C GLU A 155 0.85 -0.63 -23.02
N GLY A 156 2.00 -1.31 -22.85
CA GLY A 156 3.30 -0.83 -23.34
C GLY A 156 3.84 0.41 -22.61
N LYS A 157 3.16 0.88 -21.55
CA LYS A 157 3.59 1.99 -20.70
C LYS A 157 4.20 1.46 -19.40
N ARG A 158 5.04 2.30 -18.82
CA ARG A 158 5.78 2.03 -17.58
C ARG A 158 5.73 3.27 -16.69
N ILE A 159 5.31 3.09 -15.45
CA ILE A 159 5.29 4.15 -14.44
C ILE A 159 6.04 3.69 -13.20
N LEU A 160 6.63 4.64 -12.48
CA LEU A 160 7.22 4.40 -11.16
C LEU A 160 6.38 5.14 -10.12
N HIS A 161 5.72 4.40 -9.23
CA HIS A 161 5.15 4.95 -8.01
C HIS A 161 6.22 4.86 -6.91
N THR A 162 6.74 6.01 -6.47
CA THR A 162 7.88 6.02 -5.54
C THR A 162 7.52 5.56 -4.14
N GLY A 163 6.24 5.68 -3.75
CA GLY A 163 5.89 5.68 -2.34
C GLY A 163 6.70 6.75 -1.59
N ASP A 164 6.93 6.51 -0.31
CA ASP A 164 7.84 7.31 0.48
C ASP A 164 9.27 6.78 0.40
N PHE A 165 10.23 7.69 0.29
CA PHE A 165 11.63 7.34 0.22
C PHE A 165 12.54 8.42 0.77
N ARG A 166 13.78 8.04 1.08
CA ARG A 166 14.87 8.96 1.39
C ARG A 166 16.20 8.46 0.81
N GLY A 167 17.15 9.38 0.64
CA GLY A 167 18.50 9.07 0.15
C GLY A 167 19.58 9.02 1.24
N HIS A 168 19.22 9.22 2.50
CA HIS A 168 20.16 9.56 3.58
C HIS A 168 20.11 8.62 4.81
N GLY A 169 19.40 7.50 4.74
CA GLY A 169 19.42 6.44 5.76
C GLY A 169 20.37 5.30 5.41
N PHE A 170 20.21 4.17 6.09
CA PHE A 170 21.12 3.01 5.98
C PHE A 170 21.23 2.47 4.54
N ARG A 171 20.10 2.45 3.80
CA ARG A 171 20.05 1.97 2.41
C ARG A 171 20.08 3.10 1.37
N GLY A 172 20.17 4.36 1.80
CA GLY A 172 20.00 5.54 0.94
C GLY A 172 21.00 5.62 -0.22
N LYS A 173 22.25 5.17 -0.01
CA LYS A 173 23.29 5.12 -1.06
C LYS A 173 22.93 4.19 -2.23
N ALA A 174 21.99 3.25 -2.05
CA ALA A 174 21.54 2.35 -3.10
C ALA A 174 20.44 2.97 -3.98
N LEU A 175 19.73 4.01 -3.52
CA LEU A 175 18.55 4.57 -4.20
C LEU A 175 18.81 4.88 -5.69
N LEU A 176 19.79 5.73 -5.98
CA LEU A 176 20.09 6.12 -7.38
C LEU A 176 20.60 4.93 -8.22
N LYS A 177 21.28 3.96 -7.60
CA LYS A 177 21.74 2.75 -8.30
C LYS A 177 20.56 1.86 -8.67
N THR A 178 19.62 1.66 -7.76
CA THR A 178 18.37 0.92 -7.99
C THR A 178 17.56 1.58 -9.10
N LEU A 179 17.38 2.90 -9.06
CA LEU A 179 16.64 3.62 -10.10
C LEU A 179 17.32 3.46 -11.47
N ARG A 180 18.63 3.70 -11.59
CA ARG A 180 19.32 3.53 -12.89
C ARG A 180 19.27 2.11 -13.44
N ALA A 181 19.24 1.11 -12.57
CA ALA A 181 19.21 -0.30 -12.97
C ALA A 181 17.81 -0.75 -13.42
N TYR A 182 16.76 -0.19 -12.80
CA TYR A 182 15.41 -0.74 -12.92
C TYR A 182 14.33 0.26 -13.31
N ALA A 183 14.51 1.57 -13.24
CA ALA A 183 13.49 2.58 -13.51
C ALA A 183 13.89 3.47 -14.68
#